data_AF-A0A2V4V690-F1
#
_entry.id   AF-A0A2V4V690-F1
#
_cell.length_a   1.000
_cell.length_b   1.000
_cell.length_c   1.000
_cell.angle_alpha   90.00
_cell.angle_beta   90.00
_cell.angle_gamma   90.00
#
_symmetry.space_group_name_H-M   'P 1'
#
loop_
_entity.id
_entity.type
_entity.pdbx_description
1 polymer ?
#
loop_
_entity_poly.entity_id
_entity_poly.type
_entity_poly.pdbx_seq_one_letter_code
_entity_poly.pdbx_strand_id
1 'polypeptide(L)' 'MSNVTLNVKGMSCNHCVKSVEEAVKNAGASGQVDLAAGTVAVEYNEQAVTVEQIKAAIEDQGYDVV' A
#
# COMPACT_ATOMS: atom_id res chain seq x y z
N MET A 1 7.74 4.73 14.50
CA MET A 1 6.63 4.14 13.72
C MET A 1 5.88 5.29 13.15
N SER A 2 5.70 5.26 11.84
CA SER A 2 5.21 6.38 11.06
C SER A 2 4.10 5.88 10.15
N ASN A 3 3.12 6.74 9.92
CA ASN A 3 1.91 6.39 9.20
C ASN A 3 1.74 7.30 7.99
N VAL A 4 1.34 6.71 6.86
CA VAL A 4 1.03 7.45 5.64
C VAL A 4 -0.21 6.85 4.99
N THR A 5 -1.07 7.69 4.44
CA THR A 5 -2.19 7.23 3.61
C THR A 5 -1.83 7.47 2.16
N LEU A 6 -1.91 6.41 1.35
CA LEU A 6 -1.61 6.45 -0.08
C LEU A 6 -2.90 6.23 -0.87
N ASN A 7 -3.12 7.00 -1.92
CA ASN A 7 -4.24 6.76 -2.83
C ASN A 7 -3.82 5.72 -3.86
N VAL A 8 -4.60 4.65 -4.00
CA VAL A 8 -4.31 3.55 -4.91
C VAL A 8 -5.44 3.42 -5.92
N LYS A 9 -5.11 3.57 -7.21
CA LYS A 9 -6.06 3.43 -8.31
C LYS A 9 -6.00 2.02 -8.89
N GLY A 10 -7.10 1.59 -9.50
CA GLY A 10 -7.21 0.27 -10.13
C GLY A 10 -7.75 -0.85 -9.23
N MET A 11 -7.89 -0.61 -7.92
CA MET A 11 -8.58 -1.54 -7.03
C MET A 11 -10.08 -1.56 -7.33
N SER A 12 -10.62 -2.73 -7.66
CA SER A 12 -12.04 -2.90 -8.02
C SER A 12 -12.74 -4.03 -7.27
N CYS A 13 -12.01 -4.86 -6.54
CA CYS A 13 -12.57 -5.98 -5.80
C CYS A 13 -11.75 -6.33 -4.54
N ASN A 14 -12.31 -7.16 -3.66
CA ASN A 14 -11.63 -7.62 -2.45
C ASN A 14 -10.35 -8.44 -2.71
N HIS A 15 -10.16 -9.00 -3.90
CA HIS A 15 -8.87 -9.59 -4.26
C HIS A 15 -7.78 -8.53 -4.45
N CYS A 16 -8.12 -7.37 -5.05
CA CYS A 16 -7.18 -6.26 -5.20
C CYS A 16 -6.73 -5.72 -3.85
N VAL A 17 -7.67 -5.62 -2.90
CA VAL A 17 -7.38 -5.22 -1.51
C VAL A 17 -6.29 -6.11 -0.93
N LYS A 18 -6.46 -7.43 -0.98
CA LYS A 18 -5.46 -8.38 -0.46
C LYS A 18 -4.11 -8.24 -1.16
N SER A 19 -4.10 -8.12 -2.49
CA SER A 19 -2.85 -7.96 -3.24
C SER A 19 -2.06 -6.71 -2.81
N VAL A 20 -2.75 -5.59 -2.59
CA VAL A 20 -2.12 -4.34 -2.12
C VAL A 20 -1.61 -4.50 -0.69
N GLU A 21 -2.41 -5.06 0.22
CA GLU A 21 -1.98 -5.31 1.61
C GLU A 21 -0.78 -6.26 1.69
N GLU A 22 -0.75 -7.31 0.86
CA GLU A 22 0.39 -8.23 0.76
C GLU A 22 1.64 -7.56 0.19
N ALA A 23 1.49 -6.68 -0.82
CA ALA A 23 2.61 -5.91 -1.35
C ALA A 23 3.24 -5.00 -0.30
N VAL A 24 2.42 -4.26 0.44
CA VAL A 24 2.87 -3.41 1.57
C VAL A 24 3.55 -4.25 2.63
N LYS A 25 3.00 -5.43 2.95
CA LYS A 25 3.59 -6.37 3.90
C LYS A 25 4.95 -6.90 3.46
N ASN A 26 5.08 -7.27 2.19
CA ASN A 26 6.35 -7.73 1.62
C ASN A 26 7.41 -6.64 1.55
N ALA A 27 7.00 -5.37 1.47
CA ALA A 27 7.89 -4.21 1.60
C ALA A 27 8.37 -3.95 3.04
N GLY A 28 7.86 -4.69 4.04
CA GLY A 28 8.23 -4.52 5.45
C GLY A 28 7.40 -3.49 6.21
N ALA A 29 6.20 -3.18 5.71
CA ALA A 29 5.23 -2.30 6.35
C ALA A 29 3.91 -3.03 6.64
N SER A 30 2.99 -2.41 7.38
CA SER A 30 1.63 -2.91 7.59
C SER A 30 0.67 -2.04 6.82
N GLY A 31 -0.14 -2.62 5.93
CA GLY A 31 -1.13 -1.91 5.14
C GLY A 31 -2.56 -2.29 5.54
N GLN A 32 -3.45 -1.31 5.58
CA GLN A 32 -4.89 -1.51 5.68
C GLN A 32 -5.59 -0.74 4.56
N VAL A 33 -6.26 -1.45 3.68
CA VAL A 33 -6.92 -0.85 2.50
C VAL A 33 -8.35 -0.43 2.83
N ASP A 34 -8.70 0.79 2.43
CA ASP A 34 -10.07 1.27 2.32
C ASP A 34 -10.46 1.32 0.84
N LEU A 35 -11.17 0.27 0.39
CA LEU A 35 -11.61 0.14 -0.99
C LEU A 35 -12.65 1.20 -1.38
N ALA A 36 -13.49 1.66 -0.43
CA ALA A 36 -14.51 2.66 -0.69
C ALA A 36 -13.88 4.04 -0.91
N ALA A 37 -12.83 4.36 -0.16
CA ALA A 37 -12.04 5.58 -0.33
C ALA A 37 -10.99 5.46 -1.45
N GLY A 38 -10.62 4.25 -1.87
CA GLY A 38 -9.54 4.01 -2.83
C GLY A 38 -8.17 4.31 -2.24
N THR A 39 -7.98 4.03 -0.94
CA THR A 39 -6.76 4.39 -0.21
C THR A 39 -6.19 3.20 0.55
N VAL A 40 -4.92 3.27 0.92
CA VAL A 40 -4.27 2.35 1.84
C VAL A 40 -3.59 3.14 2.95
N ALA A 41 -3.93 2.85 4.19
CA ALA A 41 -3.22 3.33 5.37
C ALA A 41 -2.03 2.41 5.61
N VAL A 42 -0.82 2.97 5.61
CA VAL A 42 0.42 2.22 5.78
C VAL A 42 1.13 2.67 7.05
N GLU A 43 1.42 1.72 7.92
CA GLU A 43 2.28 1.87 9.08
C GLU A 43 3.64 1.24 8.81
N TYR A 44 4.71 2.00 8.96
CA TYR A 44 6.05 1.56 8.63
C TYR A 44 7.10 2.14 9.57
N ASN A 45 8.30 1.56 9.54
CA ASN A 45 9.46 2.09 10.21
C ASN A 45 10.33 2.83 9.19
N GLU A 46 10.42 4.15 9.28
CA GLU A 46 11.24 5.01 8.40
C GLU A 46 12.73 4.63 8.38
N GLN A 47 13.23 3.92 9.40
CA GLN A 47 14.60 3.41 9.41
C GLN A 47 14.78 2.10 8.63
N ALA A 48 13.69 1.39 8.31
CA ALA A 48 13.70 0.09 7.65
C ALA A 48 13.20 0.16 6.20
N VAL A 49 12.20 1.00 5.91
CA VAL A 49 11.59 1.15 4.59
C VAL A 49 11.14 2.60 4.38
N THR A 50 11.21 3.07 3.14
CA THR A 50 10.70 4.41 2.75
C THR A 50 9.34 4.32 2.08
N VAL A 51 8.61 5.45 2.06
CA VAL A 51 7.33 5.56 1.34
C VAL A 51 7.49 5.22 -0.14
N GLU A 52 8.59 5.62 -0.77
CA GLU A 52 8.86 5.30 -2.19
C GLU A 52 9.00 3.80 -2.44
N GLN A 53 9.64 3.06 -1.53
CA GLN A 53 9.74 1.60 -1.64
C GLN A 53 8.37 0.93 -1.49
N ILE A 54 7.54 1.44 -0.58
CA ILE A 54 6.16 0.96 -0.41
C ILE A 54 5.33 1.24 -1.67
N LYS A 55 5.44 2.45 -2.24
CA LYS A 55 4.76 2.83 -3.49
C LYS A 55 5.18 1.90 -4.63
N ALA A 56 6.48 1.71 -4.83
CA ALA A 56 7.02 0.83 -5.86
C ALA A 56 6.52 -0.61 -5.71
N ALA A 57 6.44 -1.14 -4.48
CA ALA A 57 5.91 -2.48 -4.24
C ALA A 57 4.43 -2.62 -4.65
N ILE A 58 3.62 -1.58 -4.45
CA ILE A 58 2.21 -1.55 -4.89
C ILE A 58 2.14 -1.41 -6.42
N GLU A 59 2.97 -0.56 -7.02
CA GLU A 59 3.06 -0.36 -8.47
C GLU A 59 3.52 -1.62 -9.22
N ASP A 60 4.42 -2.41 -8.63
CA ASP A 60 4.87 -3.71 -9.16
C ASP A 60 3.73 -4.75 -9.22
N GLN A 61 2.66 -4.57 -8.44
CA GLN A 61 1.44 -5.38 -8.55
C GLN A 61 0.47 -4.87 -9.65
N GLY A 62 0.81 -3.77 -10.32
CA GLY A 62 0.02 -3.17 -11.39
C GLY A 62 -1.00 -2.12 -10.93
N TYR A 63 -0.80 -1.51 -9.75
CA TYR A 63 -1.67 -0.45 -9.24
C TYR A 63 -0.98 0.91 -9.23
N ASP A 64 -1.64 1.96 -9.71
CA ASP A 64 -1.08 3.32 -9.65
C ASP A 64 -1.25 3.92 -8.24
N VAL A 65 -0.18 4.49 -7.69
CA VAL A 65 -0.20 5.16 -6.37
C VAL A 65 0.03 6.67 -6.53
N VAL A 66 -0.87 7.50 -6.00
CA VAL A 66 -0.80 8.98 -6.07
C VAL A 66 -0.63 9.63 -4.70
#